data_AF-A0A4R3YH26-F1
#
_entry.id   AF-A0A4R3YH26-F1
#
_cell.length_a   1.000
_cell.length_b   1.000
_cell.length_c   1.000
_cell.angle_alpha   90.00
_cell.angle_beta   90.00
_cell.angle_gamma   90.00
#
_symmetry.space_group_name_H-M   'P 1'
#
loop_
_entity.id
_entity.type
_entity.pdbx_description
1 polymer ?
#
loop_
_entity_poly.entity_id
_entity_poly.type
_entity_poly.pdbx_seq_one_letter_code
_entity_poly.pdbx_strand_id
1 'polypeptide(L)'
;MTHKNCCVFEYLYRDASTYKVWGEIFLSGVPSQNDIAVLLARLESGEYFVAEQVGIPTLYKELWDLSGGPNCDDHALHEFVALRAVSEDESKSLRIFGDLSSFLKRFEAVTMWDYSLSPNFDID
;
A
#
# COMPACT_ATOMS: atom_id res chain seq x y z
N MET A 1 -14.06 15.24 17.01
CA MET A 1 -15.13 14.37 16.46
C MET A 1 -14.46 13.05 16.14
N THR A 2 -14.88 11.95 16.78
CA THR A 2 -14.36 10.60 16.49
C THR A 2 -14.84 10.19 15.10
N HIS A 3 -13.92 9.90 14.17
CA HIS A 3 -14.28 9.35 12.88
C HIS A 3 -14.73 7.89 13.07
N LYS A 4 -16.02 7.68 13.35
CA LYS A 4 -16.55 6.37 13.75
C LYS A 4 -16.50 5.29 12.65
N ASN A 5 -16.15 5.63 11.41
CA ASN A 5 -16.18 4.71 10.28
C ASN A 5 -14.93 4.90 9.40
N CYS A 6 -13.75 4.53 9.92
CA CYS A 6 -12.51 4.55 9.16
C CYS A 6 -11.79 3.21 9.23
N CYS A 7 -10.95 2.97 8.25
CA CYS A 7 -10.06 1.82 8.17
C CYS A 7 -8.65 2.25 7.79
N VAL A 8 -7.71 1.35 8.01
CA VAL A 8 -6.32 1.51 7.63
C VAL A 8 -5.93 0.38 6.69
N PHE A 9 -5.29 0.77 5.59
CA PHE A 9 -4.56 -0.13 4.69
C PHE A 9 -3.09 -0.06 5.09
N GLU A 10 -2.57 -1.18 5.57
CA GLU A 10 -1.19 -1.38 5.99
C GLU A 10 -0.44 -2.13 4.90
N TYR A 11 0.73 -1.63 4.57
CA TYR A 11 1.61 -2.19 3.56
C TYR A 11 3.05 -1.84 3.90
N LEU A 12 3.99 -2.47 3.20
CA LEU A 12 5.39 -2.13 3.34
C LEU A 12 6.09 -2.16 2.00
N TYR A 13 7.21 -1.45 1.94
CA TYR A 13 8.23 -1.69 0.94
C TYR A 13 9.37 -2.44 1.61
N ARG A 14 9.85 -3.49 0.95
CA ARG A 14 11.04 -4.23 1.35
C ARG A 14 11.93 -4.35 0.13
N ASP A 15 13.22 -4.18 0.34
CA ASP A 15 14.21 -4.52 -0.69
C ASP A 15 14.42 -6.04 -0.76
N ALA A 16 15.25 -6.50 -1.70
CA ALA A 16 15.67 -7.90 -1.81
C ALA A 16 16.56 -8.37 -0.65
N SER A 17 16.79 -7.51 0.34
CA SER A 17 17.56 -7.77 1.56
C SER A 17 16.61 -7.89 2.76
N THR A 18 16.83 -7.10 3.81
CA THR A 18 16.07 -7.19 5.07
C THR A 18 15.50 -5.86 5.54
N TYR A 19 15.67 -4.79 4.76
CA TYR A 19 15.19 -3.47 5.14
C TYR A 19 13.72 -3.32 4.79
N LYS A 20 12.95 -2.73 5.71
CA LYS A 20 11.50 -2.54 5.57
C LYS A 20 11.13 -1.12 5.92
N VAL A 21 10.30 -0.51 5.07
CA VAL A 21 9.63 0.75 5.36
C VAL A 21 8.14 0.47 5.42
N TRP A 22 7.52 0.84 6.54
CA TRP A 22 6.09 0.61 6.78
C TRP A 22 5.27 1.80 6.31
N GLY A 23 4.11 1.52 5.70
CA GLY A 23 3.16 2.51 5.26
C GLY A 23 1.75 2.22 5.78
N GLU A 24 1.05 3.31 6.08
CA GLU A 24 -0.35 3.27 6.52
C GLU A 24 -1.15 4.30 5.73
N ILE A 25 -2.31 3.89 5.23
CA ILE A 25 -3.26 4.78 4.55
C ILE A 25 -4.59 4.71 5.27
N PHE A 26 -5.03 5.87 5.77
CA PHE A 26 -6.31 6.00 6.45
C PHE A 26 -7.41 6.33 5.45
N LEU A 27 -8.43 5.49 5.41
CA LEU A 27 -9.56 5.58 4.50
C LEU A 27 -10.86 5.78 5.26
N SER A 28 -11.77 6.58 4.70
CA SER A 28 -13.14 6.63 5.19
C SER A 28 -13.93 5.41 4.71
N GLY A 29 -14.67 4.78 5.62
CA GLY A 29 -15.37 3.52 5.39
C GLY A 29 -14.93 2.41 6.34
N VAL A 30 -15.71 1.34 6.38
CA VAL A 30 -15.41 0.12 7.17
C VAL A 30 -15.32 -1.05 6.18
N PRO A 31 -14.21 -1.79 6.14
CA PRO A 31 -14.04 -2.89 5.22
C PRO A 31 -14.91 -4.07 5.65
N SER A 32 -15.61 -4.65 4.70
CA SER A 32 -16.25 -5.96 4.84
C SER A 32 -15.25 -7.07 4.52
N GLN A 33 -15.58 -8.30 4.91
CA GLN A 33 -14.80 -9.48 4.52
C GLN A 33 -14.74 -9.67 3.01
N ASN A 34 -15.80 -9.27 2.29
CA ASN A 34 -15.82 -9.32 0.83
C ASN A 34 -14.85 -8.30 0.22
N ASP A 35 -14.75 -7.10 0.78
CA ASP A 35 -13.80 -6.08 0.31
C ASP A 35 -12.35 -6.57 0.43
N ILE A 36 -12.03 -7.22 1.55
CA ILE A 36 -10.70 -7.82 1.78
C ILE A 36 -10.45 -8.94 0.76
N ALA A 37 -11.42 -9.83 0.55
CA ALA A 37 -11.28 -10.93 -0.40
C ALA A 37 -11.08 -10.45 -1.84
N VAL A 38 -11.83 -9.42 -2.26
CA VAL A 38 -11.70 -8.82 -3.60
C VAL A 38 -10.35 -8.14 -3.77
N LEU A 39 -9.88 -7.42 -2.76
CA LEU A 39 -8.55 -6.81 -2.76
C LEU A 39 -7.46 -7.88 -2.92
N LEU A 40 -7.46 -8.90 -2.07
CA LEU A 40 -6.46 -9.99 -2.10
C LEU A 40 -6.43 -10.72 -3.45
N ALA A 41 -7.59 -10.92 -4.08
CA ALA A 41 -7.69 -11.56 -5.39
C ALA A 41 -7.06 -10.73 -6.54
N ARG A 42 -6.75 -9.45 -6.30
CA ARG A 42 -6.08 -8.56 -7.27
C ARG A 42 -4.58 -8.44 -7.04
N LEU A 43 -4.10 -8.82 -5.86
CA LEU A 43 -2.68 -8.80 -5.55
C LEU A 43 -1.95 -9.89 -6.32
N GLU A 44 -0.73 -9.58 -6.74
CA GLU A 44 0.17 -10.57 -7.29
C GLU A 44 0.54 -11.58 -6.23
N SER A 45 0.34 -12.86 -6.56
CA SER A 45 0.48 -13.97 -5.61
C SER A 45 -0.33 -13.79 -4.31
N GLY A 46 -1.36 -12.94 -4.32
CA GLY A 46 -2.17 -12.64 -3.14
C GLY A 46 -1.52 -11.70 -2.12
N GLU A 47 -0.36 -11.11 -2.42
CA GLU A 47 0.44 -10.34 -1.45
C GLU A 47 1.04 -9.06 -2.05
N TYR A 48 1.49 -9.10 -3.30
CA TYR A 48 2.29 -8.02 -3.89
C TYR A 48 1.49 -7.09 -4.81
N PHE A 49 1.93 -5.84 -4.92
CA PHE A 49 1.34 -4.85 -5.82
C PHE A 49 2.33 -3.74 -6.19
N VAL A 50 2.01 -2.93 -7.20
CA VAL A 50 2.78 -1.73 -7.59
C VAL A 50 2.05 -0.48 -7.08
N ALA A 51 2.61 0.21 -6.09
CA ALA A 51 1.97 1.35 -5.42
C ALA A 51 1.62 2.51 -6.38
N GLU A 52 2.46 2.75 -7.39
CA GLU A 52 2.29 3.79 -8.41
C GLU A 52 1.01 3.56 -9.22
N GLN A 53 0.70 2.30 -9.55
CA GLN A 53 -0.45 1.95 -10.37
C GLN A 53 -1.79 2.18 -9.66
N VAL A 54 -1.80 2.05 -8.33
CA VAL A 54 -2.97 2.33 -7.49
C VAL A 54 -2.95 3.74 -6.88
N GLY A 55 -1.91 4.52 -7.17
CA GLY A 55 -1.80 5.93 -6.77
C GLY A 55 -1.64 6.14 -5.27
N ILE A 56 -0.86 5.29 -4.60
CA ILE A 56 -0.56 5.39 -3.18
C ILE A 56 0.92 5.74 -2.93
N PRO A 57 1.32 6.19 -1.72
CA PRO A 57 2.72 6.46 -1.43
C PRO A 57 3.61 5.23 -1.63
N THR A 58 4.83 5.43 -2.12
CA THR A 58 5.68 4.33 -2.60
C THR A 58 6.80 3.91 -1.65
N LEU A 59 6.97 4.57 -0.49
CA LEU A 59 7.83 4.19 0.65
C LEU A 59 9.36 4.00 0.42
N TYR A 60 9.84 3.60 -0.76
CA TYR A 60 11.25 3.27 -1.03
C TYR A 60 12.22 4.44 -0.83
N LYS A 61 11.72 5.69 -0.87
CA LYS A 61 12.56 6.89 -0.72
C LYS A 61 13.32 6.91 0.61
N GLU A 62 12.71 6.38 1.67
CA GLU A 62 13.39 6.30 2.97
C GLU A 62 14.58 5.34 2.93
N LEU A 63 14.49 4.24 2.16
CA LEU A 63 15.65 3.36 1.95
C LEU A 63 16.70 4.03 1.09
N TRP A 64 16.30 4.71 0.01
CA TRP A 64 17.23 5.44 -0.85
C TRP A 64 18.03 6.50 -0.09
N ASP A 65 17.39 7.23 0.83
CA ASP A 65 18.08 8.23 1.66
C ASP A 65 19.17 7.60 2.54
N LEU A 66 18.98 6.33 2.95
CA LEU A 66 19.95 5.58 3.75
C LEU A 66 21.06 4.95 2.89
N SER A 67 20.74 4.49 1.68
CA SER A 67 21.70 3.84 0.75
C SER A 67 22.43 4.83 -0.15
N GLY A 68 22.02 6.09 -0.20
CA GLY A 68 22.57 7.10 -1.11
C GLY A 68 21.97 7.04 -2.52
N GLY A 69 20.80 6.41 -2.67
CA GLY A 69 20.08 6.22 -3.92
C GLY A 69 19.56 4.79 -4.11
N PRO A 70 18.75 4.56 -5.17
CA PRO A 70 18.33 3.21 -5.57
C PRO A 70 19.52 2.28 -5.82
N ASN A 71 19.37 0.99 -5.52
CA ASN A 71 20.39 -0.04 -5.79
C ASN A 71 19.77 -1.38 -6.24
N CYS A 72 20.60 -2.38 -6.56
CA CYS A 72 20.19 -3.67 -7.10
C CYS A 72 19.23 -4.49 -6.21
N ASP A 73 19.08 -4.13 -4.94
CA ASP A 73 18.11 -4.77 -4.04
C ASP A 73 16.70 -4.14 -4.19
N ASP A 74 16.57 -2.96 -4.81
CA ASP A 74 15.28 -2.31 -5.02
C ASP A 74 14.47 -2.96 -6.15
N HIS A 75 13.15 -2.97 -6.00
CA HIS A 75 12.22 -3.51 -7.00
C HIS A 75 10.88 -2.75 -7.02
N ALA A 76 10.01 -3.05 -8.00
CA ALA A 76 8.74 -2.35 -8.18
C ALA A 76 7.65 -2.69 -7.14
N LEU A 77 7.83 -3.75 -6.35
CA LEU A 77 6.77 -4.34 -5.54
C LEU A 77 6.68 -3.80 -4.11
N HIS A 78 5.45 -3.65 -3.66
CA HIS A 78 5.03 -3.46 -2.26
C HIS A 78 4.32 -4.70 -1.76
N GLU A 79 4.38 -4.92 -0.45
CA GLU A 79 3.78 -6.05 0.25
C GLU A 79 2.54 -5.57 1.01
N PHE A 80 1.39 -6.17 0.74
CA PHE A 80 0.17 -5.95 1.52
C PHE A 80 0.31 -6.62 2.90
N VAL A 81 -0.07 -5.88 3.95
CA VAL A 81 -0.04 -6.39 5.32
C VAL A 81 -1.47 -6.61 5.83
N ALA A 82 -2.30 -5.56 5.80
CA ALA A 82 -3.66 -5.65 6.33
C ALA A 82 -4.60 -4.57 5.78
N LEU A 83 -5.89 -4.87 5.81
CA LEU A 83 -6.96 -3.89 5.69
C LEU A 83 -7.89 -4.09 6.89
N ARG A 84 -7.83 -3.18 7.87
CA ARG A 84 -8.51 -3.33 9.16
C ARG A 84 -9.25 -2.06 9.57
N ALA A 85 -10.22 -2.21 10.48
CA ALA A 85 -10.83 -1.07 11.14
C ALA A 85 -9.79 -0.31 12.00
N VAL A 86 -9.93 1.01 12.06
CA VAL A 86 -9.12 1.89 12.91
C VAL A 86 -9.52 1.71 14.38
N SER A 87 -8.55 1.69 15.29
CA SER A 87 -8.82 1.67 16.73
C SER A 87 -9.30 3.04 17.25
N GLU A 88 -9.97 3.07 18.40
CA GLU A 88 -10.50 4.33 18.95
C GLU A 88 -9.42 5.40 19.20
N ASP A 89 -8.20 4.98 19.51
CA ASP A 89 -7.08 5.88 19.79
C ASP A 89 -6.43 6.45 18.53
N GLU A 90 -6.30 5.64 17.48
CA GLU A 90 -5.83 6.10 16.16
C GLU A 90 -6.76 7.16 15.58
N SER A 91 -8.08 7.01 15.76
CA SER A 91 -9.12 7.84 15.14
C SER A 91 -9.05 9.36 15.40
N LYS A 92 -8.28 9.80 16.40
CA LYS A 92 -8.23 11.21 16.86
C LYS A 92 -7.24 12.08 16.07
N SER A 93 -6.27 11.47 15.37
CA SER A 93 -5.17 12.18 14.69
C SER A 93 -5.05 11.86 13.20
N LEU A 94 -5.99 11.11 12.63
CA LEU A 94 -5.88 10.62 11.25
C LEU A 94 -6.16 11.70 10.22
N ARG A 95 -5.23 11.86 9.29
CA ARG A 95 -5.51 12.52 8.01
C ARG A 95 -6.06 11.48 7.03
N ILE A 96 -7.33 11.61 6.67
CA ILE A 96 -7.96 10.74 5.67
C ILE A 96 -7.33 10.99 4.29
N PHE A 97 -6.88 9.90 3.67
CA PHE A 97 -6.31 9.88 2.32
C PHE A 97 -7.40 9.88 1.24
N GLY A 98 -8.48 9.15 1.49
CA GLY A 98 -9.61 9.02 0.57
C GLY A 98 -10.70 8.11 1.14
N ASP A 99 -11.67 7.73 0.31
CA ASP A 99 -12.69 6.75 0.67
C ASP A 99 -12.31 5.33 0.24
N LEU A 100 -12.76 4.34 1.02
CA LEU A 100 -12.49 2.92 0.81
C LEU A 100 -13.04 2.42 -0.54
N SER A 101 -14.21 2.88 -0.98
CA SER A 101 -14.82 2.39 -2.22
C SER A 101 -13.99 2.80 -3.45
N SER A 102 -13.59 4.07 -3.53
CA SER A 102 -12.72 4.57 -4.60
C SER A 102 -11.33 3.96 -4.53
N PHE A 103 -10.83 3.64 -3.34
CA PHE A 103 -9.57 2.92 -3.15
C PHE A 103 -9.64 1.51 -3.73
N LEU A 104 -10.64 0.71 -3.35
CA LEU A 104 -10.79 -0.67 -3.85
C LEU A 104 -11.00 -0.73 -5.36
N LYS A 105 -11.74 0.22 -5.94
CA LYS A 105 -11.91 0.33 -7.40
C LYS A 105 -10.60 0.48 -8.16
N ARG A 106 -9.56 1.10 -7.56
CA ARG A 106 -8.24 1.19 -8.19
C ARG A 106 -7.57 -0.17 -8.29
N PHE A 107 -7.64 -0.99 -7.23
CA PHE A 107 -7.15 -2.36 -7.24
C PHE A 107 -7.97 -3.27 -8.18
N GLU A 108 -9.30 -3.13 -8.18
CA GLU A 108 -10.17 -3.89 -9.08
C GLU A 108 -9.92 -3.60 -10.57
N ALA A 109 -9.53 -2.36 -10.88
CA ALA A 109 -9.18 -1.95 -12.25
C ALA A 109 -7.85 -2.56 -12.74
N VAL A 110 -7.03 -3.13 -11.84
CA VAL A 110 -5.78 -3.80 -12.22
C VAL A 110 -6.09 -5.19 -12.76
N THR A 111 -5.86 -5.37 -14.06
CA THR A 111 -5.91 -6.68 -14.73
C THR A 111 -4.53 -7.34 -14.81
N MET A 112 -3.47 -6.54 -14.78
CA MET A 112 -2.07 -6.94 -14.79
C MET A 112 -1.26 -5.82 -14.11
N TRP A 113 -0.32 -6.19 -13.23
CA TRP A 113 0.59 -5.24 -12.61
C TRP A 113 1.64 -4.79 -13.63
N ASP A 114 1.77 -3.48 -13.78
CA ASP A 114 2.73 -2.83 -14.66
C ASP A 114 3.91 -2.35 -13.81
N TYR A 115 4.96 -3.15 -13.81
CA TYR A 115 6.14 -2.91 -13.00
C TYR A 115 6.89 -1.66 -13.47
N SER A 116 6.80 -1.33 -14.77
CA SER A 116 7.51 -0.20 -15.39
C SER A 116 7.07 1.17 -14.88
N LEU A 117 5.95 1.22 -14.14
CA LEU A 117 5.50 2.42 -13.45
C LEU A 117 6.38 2.79 -12.25
N SER A 118 7.12 1.83 -11.69
CA SER A 118 8.05 2.09 -10.61
C SER A 118 9.42 2.52 -11.16
N PRO A 119 10.08 3.52 -10.55
CA PRO A 119 11.47 3.83 -10.86
C PRO A 119 12.44 2.69 -10.51
N ASN A 120 11.98 1.69 -9.74
CA ASN A 120 12.78 0.54 -9.34
C ASN A 120 12.66 -0.67 -10.28
N PHE A 121 12.00 -0.55 -11.43
CA PHE A 121 11.78 -1.68 -12.33
C PHE A 121 13.07 -2.21 -12.98
N ASP A 122 13.89 -1.30 -13.49
CA ASP A 122 15.09 -1.60 -14.29
C ASP A 122 16.37 -1.16 -13.56
N ILE A 123 16.44 -1.36 -12.24
CA ILE A 123 17.69 -1.13 -11.51
C ILE A 123 18.60 -2.35 -11.68
N ASP A 124 19.77 -2.11 -12.26
CA ASP A 124 20.84 -3.10 -12.47
C ASP A 124 21.59 -3.47 -11.17
#